data_AF-A0A7X9M0C9-F1
#
_entry.id   AF-A0A7X9M0C9-F1
#
_cell.length_a   1.000
_cell.length_b   1.000
_cell.length_c   1.000
_cell.angle_alpha   90.00
_cell.angle_beta   90.00
_cell.angle_gamma   90.00
#
_symmetry.space_group_name_H-M   'P 1'
#
loop_
_entity.id
_entity.type
_entity.pdbx_description
1 polymer ?
#
loop_
_entity_poly.entity_id
_entity_poly.type
_entity_poly.pdbx_seq_one_letter_code
_entity_poly.pdbx_strand_id
1 'polypeptide(L)'
;MSRTYHLDHGYITIPTASKIVHNTLGIIQDEQSHYLKILSGAKKGWFEGKMHGRRMFQVRKDEIIKYAEELKRNETYNLFTYETVSIHSEHVLMSN
;
A
#
# COMPACT_ATOMS: atom_id res chain seq x y z
N MET A 1 -5.49 -22.83 6.19
CA MET A 1 -4.88 -23.59 5.08
C MET A 1 -4.45 -22.63 3.98
N SER A 2 -3.13 -22.44 3.77
CA SER A 2 -2.63 -21.63 2.65
C SER A 2 -2.81 -22.39 1.35
N ARG A 3 -3.66 -21.87 0.44
CA ARG A 3 -3.73 -22.40 -0.92
C ARG A 3 -2.44 -21.99 -1.65
N THR A 4 -1.69 -22.97 -2.11
CA THR A 4 -0.51 -22.73 -2.97
C THR A 4 -0.99 -22.54 -4.40
N TYR A 5 -0.76 -21.37 -4.97
CA TYR A 5 -1.10 -21.05 -6.36
C TYR A 5 0.17 -21.14 -7.22
N HIS A 6 0.07 -21.70 -8.43
CA HIS A 6 1.16 -21.69 -9.40
C HIS A 6 1.23 -20.34 -10.12
N LEU A 7 1.76 -19.34 -9.44
CA LEU A 7 1.91 -18.00 -9.99
C LEU A 7 3.12 -17.91 -10.91
N ASP A 8 3.10 -16.89 -11.77
CA ASP A 8 4.24 -16.57 -12.61
C ASP A 8 5.43 -16.15 -11.73
N HIS A 9 6.65 -16.38 -12.20
CA HIS A 9 7.84 -16.09 -11.39
C HIS A 9 7.90 -14.61 -10.95
N GLY A 10 8.03 -14.36 -9.64
CA GLY A 10 8.03 -13.02 -9.06
C GLY A 10 6.65 -12.37 -8.91
N TYR A 11 5.56 -13.08 -9.21
CA TYR A 11 4.20 -12.64 -8.97
C TYR A 11 3.63 -13.20 -7.66
N ILE A 12 2.71 -12.44 -7.09
CA ILE A 12 1.99 -12.77 -5.85
C ILE A 12 0.49 -12.55 -6.03
N THR A 13 -0.32 -13.21 -5.20
CA THR A 13 -1.77 -13.01 -5.20
C THR A 13 -2.16 -11.67 -4.55
N ILE A 14 -3.33 -11.13 -4.89
CA ILE A 14 -3.86 -9.89 -4.27
C ILE A 14 -3.93 -9.97 -2.73
N PRO A 15 -4.40 -11.07 -2.10
CA PRO A 15 -4.36 -11.20 -0.64
C PRO A 15 -2.93 -11.11 -0.06
N THR A 16 -1.95 -11.69 -0.75
CA THR A 16 -0.55 -11.63 -0.32
C THR A 16 0.01 -10.21 -0.47
N ALA A 17 -0.31 -9.54 -1.58
CA ALA A 17 0.07 -8.16 -1.81
C ALA A 17 -0.52 -7.21 -0.74
N SER A 18 -1.80 -7.36 -0.39
CA SER A 18 -2.44 -6.59 0.67
C SER A 18 -1.69 -6.74 2.00
N LYS A 19 -1.35 -7.99 2.39
CA LYS A 19 -0.58 -8.26 3.61
C LYS A 19 0.80 -7.60 3.62
N ILE A 20 1.49 -7.56 2.48
CA ILE A 20 2.77 -6.85 2.39
C ILE A 20 2.57 -5.37 2.69
N VAL A 21 1.58 -4.72 2.08
CA VAL A 21 1.28 -3.30 2.32
C VAL A 21 0.97 -3.06 3.80
N HIS A 22 0.12 -3.88 4.41
CA HIS A 22 -0.22 -3.77 5.84
C HIS A 22 0.99 -3.88 6.75
N ASN A 23 1.85 -4.88 6.52
CA ASN A 23 3.06 -5.08 7.30
C ASN A 23 4.03 -3.90 7.16
N THR A 24 4.15 -3.33 5.96
CA THR A 24 5.03 -2.17 5.71
C THR A 24 4.54 -0.91 6.42
N LEU A 25 3.23 -0.69 6.44
CA LEU A 25 2.58 0.46 7.09
C LEU A 25 2.37 0.28 8.59
N GLY A 26 2.44 -0.96 9.10
CA GLY A 26 2.15 -1.26 10.51
C GLY A 26 0.66 -1.16 10.87
N ILE A 27 -0.24 -1.27 9.88
CA ILE A 27 -1.69 -1.13 10.07
C ILE A 27 -2.30 -2.48 10.40
N ILE A 28 -3.05 -2.56 11.51
CA ILE A 28 -3.68 -3.80 12.01
C ILE A 28 -5.17 -3.91 11.61
N GLN A 29 -5.85 -2.80 11.28
CA GLN A 29 -7.32 -2.75 11.23
C GLN A 29 -7.99 -2.46 9.87
N ASP A 30 -7.28 -2.17 8.78
CA ASP A 30 -7.90 -1.87 7.47
C ASP A 30 -7.53 -2.85 6.35
N GLU A 31 -7.66 -4.16 6.63
CA GLU A 31 -7.25 -5.20 5.68
C GLU A 31 -7.95 -5.10 4.30
N GLN A 32 -9.18 -4.56 4.28
CA GLN A 32 -10.06 -4.61 3.11
C GLN A 32 -9.80 -3.47 2.11
N SER A 33 -9.37 -2.27 2.55
CA SER A 33 -9.21 -1.14 1.63
C SER A 33 -8.06 -1.35 0.65
N HIS A 34 -6.90 -1.81 1.13
CA HIS A 34 -5.73 -2.06 0.27
C HIS A 34 -5.94 -3.25 -0.66
N TYR A 35 -6.64 -4.29 -0.22
CA TYR A 35 -7.03 -5.39 -1.10
C TYR A 35 -7.81 -4.88 -2.33
N LEU A 36 -8.84 -4.06 -2.10
CA LEU A 36 -9.68 -3.53 -3.18
C LEU A 36 -8.92 -2.56 -4.09
N LYS A 37 -8.05 -1.71 -3.52
CA LYS A 37 -7.19 -0.79 -4.28
C LYS A 37 -6.26 -1.56 -5.21
N ILE A 38 -5.56 -2.57 -4.69
CA ILE A 38 -4.63 -3.39 -5.47
C ILE A 38 -5.40 -4.18 -6.55
N LEU A 39 -6.54 -4.77 -6.23
CA LEU A 39 -7.37 -5.48 -7.21
C LEU A 39 -7.84 -4.56 -8.34
N SER A 40 -8.29 -3.35 -8.01
CA SER A 40 -8.73 -2.36 -9.01
C SER A 40 -7.57 -1.92 -9.90
N GLY A 41 -6.40 -1.66 -9.31
CA GLY A 41 -5.17 -1.34 -10.05
C GLY A 41 -4.76 -2.50 -10.97
N ALA A 42 -4.76 -3.73 -10.48
CA ALA A 42 -4.41 -4.90 -11.26
C ALA A 42 -5.35 -5.11 -12.46
N LYS A 43 -6.66 -4.85 -12.31
CA LYS A 43 -7.62 -4.87 -13.43
C LYS A 43 -7.33 -3.81 -14.50
N LYS A 44 -6.65 -2.72 -14.12
CA LYS A 44 -6.24 -1.63 -15.01
C LYS A 44 -4.81 -1.81 -15.56
N GLY A 45 -4.12 -2.91 -15.22
CA GLY A 45 -2.75 -3.19 -15.64
C GLY A 45 -1.66 -2.56 -14.75
N TRP A 46 -2.01 -1.93 -13.63
CA TRP A 46 -1.02 -1.43 -12.66
C TRP A 46 -0.38 -2.57 -11.88
N PHE A 47 0.80 -2.34 -11.29
CA PHE A 47 1.59 -3.35 -10.57
C PHE A 47 1.94 -4.57 -11.43
N GLU A 48 2.03 -4.35 -12.76
CA GLU A 48 2.05 -5.41 -13.79
C GLU A 48 0.91 -6.43 -13.62
N GLY A 49 -0.25 -5.98 -13.14
CA GLY A 49 -1.36 -6.83 -12.80
C GLY A 49 -1.91 -7.58 -14.01
N LYS A 50 -2.06 -8.89 -13.86
CA LYS A 50 -2.61 -9.76 -14.91
C LYS A 50 -3.53 -10.83 -14.34
N MET A 51 -4.43 -11.32 -15.17
CA MET A 51 -5.32 -12.41 -14.81
C MET A 51 -4.50 -13.71 -14.65
N HIS A 52 -4.74 -14.41 -13.56
CA HIS A 52 -4.23 -15.74 -13.28
C HIS A 52 -5.40 -16.73 -13.24
N GLY A 53 -5.39 -17.69 -14.16
CA GLY A 53 -6.52 -18.60 -14.35
C GLY A 53 -7.79 -17.87 -14.80
N ARG A 54 -8.94 -18.18 -14.18
CA ARG A 54 -10.26 -17.66 -14.61
C ARG A 54 -10.86 -16.57 -13.74
N ARG A 55 -10.43 -16.46 -12.48
CA ARG A 55 -11.10 -15.61 -11.46
C ARG A 55 -10.14 -14.91 -10.51
N MET A 56 -8.83 -14.99 -10.76
CA MET A 56 -7.81 -14.42 -9.89
C MET A 56 -6.95 -13.43 -10.68
N PHE A 57 -6.42 -12.45 -9.96
CA PHE A 57 -5.36 -11.57 -10.47
C PHE A 57 -4.09 -11.83 -9.67
N GLN A 58 -2.95 -11.67 -10.35
CA GLN A 58 -1.63 -11.69 -9.77
C GLN A 58 -0.92 -10.38 -10.11
N VAL A 59 -0.05 -9.91 -9.21
CA VAL A 59 0.71 -8.65 -9.32
C VAL A 59 2.18 -8.91 -9.05
N ARG A 60 3.07 -8.08 -9.60
CA ARG A 60 4.52 -8.21 -9.35
C ARG A 60 4.82 -7.87 -7.90
N LYS A 61 5.60 -8.71 -7.21
CA LYS A 61 5.99 -8.47 -5.82
C LYS A 61 6.71 -7.12 -5.65
N ASP A 62 7.66 -6.82 -6.53
CA ASP A 62 8.51 -5.63 -6.41
C ASP A 62 7.71 -4.33 -6.59
N GLU A 63 6.72 -4.33 -7.48
CA GLU A 63 5.83 -3.18 -7.66
C GLU A 63 4.95 -2.92 -6.44
N ILE A 64 4.53 -3.98 -5.74
CA ILE A 64 3.77 -3.85 -4.48
C ILE A 64 4.66 -3.33 -3.35
N ILE A 65 5.93 -3.75 -3.29
CA ILE A 65 6.89 -3.25 -2.30
C ILE A 65 7.11 -1.75 -2.53
N LYS A 66 7.40 -1.33 -3.77
CA LYS A 66 7.55 0.09 -4.13
C LYS A 66 6.33 0.91 -3.74
N TYR A 67 5.13 0.42 -4.07
CA TYR A 67 3.87 1.06 -3.70
C TYR A 67 3.73 1.22 -2.18
N ALA A 68 4.05 0.18 -1.40
CA ALA A 68 3.98 0.24 0.06
C ALA A 68 4.98 1.24 0.66
N GLU A 69 6.20 1.30 0.12
CA GLU A 69 7.22 2.26 0.53
C GLU A 69 6.82 3.70 0.19
N GLU A 70 6.23 3.94 -0.98
CA GLU A 70 5.70 5.24 -1.38
C GLU A 70 4.58 5.70 -0.44
N LEU A 71 3.64 4.82 -0.10
CA LEU A 71 2.59 5.12 0.89
C LEU A 71 3.19 5.51 2.24
N LYS A 72 4.16 4.72 2.73
CA LYS A 72 4.83 5.00 4.00
C LYS A 72 5.55 6.34 3.99
N ARG A 73 6.24 6.67 2.89
CA ARG A 73 6.89 7.99 2.73
C ARG A 73 5.88 9.13 2.75
N ASN A 74 4.73 8.97 2.07
CA ASN A 74 3.69 9.99 2.04
C ASN A 74 3.02 10.20 3.40
N GLU A 75 2.74 9.12 4.14
CA GLU A 75 2.24 9.20 5.51
C GLU A 75 3.24 9.91 6.43
N THR A 76 4.52 9.53 6.36
CA THR A 76 5.60 10.17 7.12
C THR A 76 5.71 11.66 6.78
N TYR A 77 5.70 12.01 5.49
CA TYR A 77 5.79 13.40 5.03
C TYR A 77 4.61 14.25 5.52
N ASN A 78 3.40 13.70 5.47
CA ASN A 78 2.22 14.39 5.98
C ASN A 78 2.33 14.65 7.48
N LEU A 79 2.79 13.68 8.27
CA LEU A 79 3.00 13.86 9.72
C LEU A 79 4.00 14.99 10.02
N PHE A 80 5.15 15.02 9.34
CA PHE A 80 6.15 16.08 9.51
C PHE A 80 5.66 17.46 9.06
N THR A 81 4.84 17.52 8.00
CA THR A 81 4.24 18.77 7.53
C THR A 81 3.23 19.33 8.54
N TYR A 82 2.44 18.47 9.20
CA TYR A 82 1.52 18.91 10.26
C TYR A 82 2.27 19.39 11.51
N GLU A 83 3.32 18.69 11.96
CA GLU A 83 4.12 19.14 13.11
C GLU A 83 4.76 20.51 12.86
N THR A 84 5.33 20.74 11.68
CA THR A 84 5.95 22.03 11.36
C THR A 84 4.95 23.18 11.26
N VAL A 85 3.76 22.95 10.69
CA VAL A 85 2.71 23.98 10.65
C VAL A 85 2.18 24.30 12.04
N SER A 86 2.02 23.29 12.91
CA SER A 86 1.55 23.47 14.30
C SER A 86 2.54 24.26 15.16
N ILE A 87 3.84 23.99 15.03
CA ILE A 87 4.88 24.71 15.79
C ILE A 87 4.97 26.18 15.32
N HIS A 88 4.79 26.43 14.02
CA HIS A 88 4.84 27.79 13.49
C HIS A 88 3.62 28.63 13.93
N SER A 89 2.44 28.04 14.03
CA SER A 89 1.24 28.75 14.49
C SER A 89 1.24 29.04 16.00
N GLU A 90 1.85 28.20 16.83
CA GLU A 90 2.01 28.48 18.27
C GLU A 90 2.99 29.64 18.54
N HIS A 91 4.08 29.74 17.78
CA HIS A 91 5.07 30.81 17.95
C HIS A 91 4.53 32.21 17.59
N VAL A 92 3.57 32.29 16.65
CA VAL A 92 2.92 33.55 16.26
C VAL A 92 1.90 34.00 17.31
N LEU A 93 1.27 33.07 18.03
CA LEU A 93 0.29 33.40 19.07
C LEU A 93 0.90 33.79 20.41
N MET A 94 2.15 33.39 20.70
CA MET A 94 2.88 33.79 21.92
C MET A 94 3.69 35.08 21.78
N SER A 95 3.62 35.75 20.63
CA SER A 95 4.39 36.96 20.33
C SER A 95 3.55 38.25 20.25
N ASN A 96 2.28 38.22 20.69
CA ASN A 96 1.38 39.39 20.76
C ASN A 96 1.01 39.74 22.20
#